data_AF-A0A2T4BGB0-F1
#
_entry.id   AF-A0A2T4BGB0-F1
#
_cell.length_a   1.000
_cell.length_b   1.000
_cell.length_c   1.000
_cell.angle_alpha   90.00
_cell.angle_beta   90.00
_cell.angle_gamma   90.00
#
_symmetry.space_group_name_H-M   'P 1'
#
loop_
_entity.id
_entity.type
_entity.pdbx_description
1 polymer ?
#
loop_
_entity_poly.entity_id
_entity_poly.type
_entity_poly.pdbx_seq_one_letter_code
_entity_poly.pdbx_strand_id
1 'polypeptide(L)' 'SVDPELKARIERESEATYSSARLWDDGIIPPQHTRQYLGLGLRAAMGGRNEIKAGDTKFGVFRM' A
#
# COMPACT_ATOMS: atom_id res chain seq x y z
N SER A 1 30.38 -1.94 13.83
CA SER A 1 29.33 -2.97 13.62
C SER A 1 27.99 -2.34 13.97
N VAL A 2 26.92 -2.69 13.24
CA VAL A 2 25.56 -2.25 13.59
C VAL A 2 25.13 -2.95 14.88
N ASP A 3 24.37 -2.27 15.73
CA ASP A 3 23.77 -2.83 16.93
C ASP A 3 22.93 -4.08 16.58
N PRO A 4 23.28 -5.28 17.11
CA PRO A 4 22.56 -6.52 16.83
C PRO A 4 21.09 -6.48 17.25
N GLU A 5 20.76 -5.78 18.33
CA GLU A 5 19.38 -5.67 18.84
C GLU A 5 18.53 -4.84 17.88
N LEU A 6 19.06 -3.68 17.46
CA LEU A 6 18.41 -2.84 16.46
C LEU A 6 18.19 -3.60 15.15
N LYS A 7 19.20 -4.34 14.67
CA LYS A 7 19.05 -5.15 13.46
C LYS A 7 17.94 -6.18 13.61
N ALA A 8 17.94 -6.97 14.69
CA ALA A 8 16.93 -8.00 14.93
C ALA A 8 15.51 -7.42 15.00
N ARG A 9 15.37 -6.24 15.61
CA ARG A 9 14.09 -5.53 15.65
C ARG A 9 13.63 -5.11 14.26
N ILE A 10 14.51 -4.51 13.45
CA ILE A 10 14.17 -4.10 12.08
C ILE A 10 13.69 -5.30 11.26
N GLU A 11 14.41 -6.42 11.30
CA GLU A 11 14.02 -7.63 10.55
C GLU A 11 12.62 -8.12 10.95
N ARG A 12 12.37 -8.22 12.26
CA ARG A 12 11.07 -8.66 12.79
C ARG A 12 9.93 -7.71 12.39
N GLU A 13 10.15 -6.41 12.51
CA GLU A 13 9.12 -5.42 12.19
C GLU A 13 8.93 -5.20 10.68
N SER A 14 9.86 -5.70 9.85
CA SER A 14 9.78 -5.66 8.38
C SER A 14 9.06 -6.88 7.78
N GLU A 15 8.73 -7.89 8.59
CA GLU A 15 7.97 -9.04 8.10
C GLU A 15 6.58 -8.61 7.62
N ALA A 16 6.13 -9.17 6.50
CA ALA A 16 4.81 -8.84 5.93
C ALA A 16 3.66 -9.09 6.92
N THR A 17 3.76 -10.13 7.74
CA THR A 17 2.78 -10.46 8.80
C THR A 17 2.75 -9.41 9.91
N TYR A 18 3.88 -8.77 10.21
CA TYR A 18 3.94 -7.70 11.22
C TYR A 18 3.15 -6.47 10.77
N SER A 19 3.29 -6.08 9.50
CA SER A 19 2.54 -5.01 8.83
C SER A 19 1.03 -5.33 8.78
N SER A 20 0.68 -6.51 8.27
CA SER A 20 -0.72 -6.88 8.03
C SER A 20 -1.51 -7.06 9.33
N ALA A 21 -0.88 -7.55 10.41
CA ALA A 21 -1.49 -7.62 11.74
C ALA A 21 -1.86 -6.24 12.33
N ARG A 22 -1.34 -5.14 11.75
CA ARG A 22 -1.57 -3.75 12.17
C ARG A 22 -2.39 -2.94 11.17
N LEU A 23 -2.87 -3.58 10.10
CA LEU A 23 -3.60 -2.92 9.00
C LEU A 23 -2.80 -1.78 8.35
N TRP A 24 -1.47 -1.90 8.30
CA TRP A 24 -0.65 -1.00 7.49
C TRP A 24 -0.79 -1.30 6.00
N ASP A 25 -1.22 -2.53 5.68
CA ASP A 25 -1.68 -2.99 4.38
C ASP A 25 -3.09 -3.62 4.51
N ASP A 26 -3.76 -3.80 3.38
CA ASP A 26 -5.09 -4.44 3.30
C ASP A 26 -5.03 -5.98 3.17
N GLY A 27 -3.84 -6.58 3.28
CA GLY A 27 -3.64 -8.02 3.26
C GLY A 27 -2.46 -8.50 2.42
N ILE A 28 -1.85 -9.62 2.86
CA ILE A 28 -0.82 -10.35 2.12
C ILE A 28 -1.47 -11.25 1.07
N ILE A 29 -1.02 -11.18 -0.18
CA ILE A 29 -1.53 -12.02 -1.27
C ILE A 29 -0.42 -12.88 -1.90
N PRO A 30 -0.74 -14.06 -2.47
CA PRO A 30 0.18 -14.78 -3.33
C PRO A 30 0.60 -13.89 -4.52
N PRO A 31 1.90 -13.80 -4.86
CA PRO A 31 2.37 -12.91 -5.93
C PRO A 31 1.67 -13.13 -7.28
N GLN A 32 1.31 -14.37 -7.60
CA GLN A 32 0.61 -14.75 -8.84
C GLN A 32 -0.81 -14.17 -8.92
N HIS A 33 -1.42 -13.81 -7.80
CA HIS A 33 -2.79 -13.25 -7.75
C HIS A 33 -2.83 -11.73 -7.94
N THR A 34 -1.68 -11.06 -8.05
CA THR A 34 -1.59 -9.59 -8.18
C THR A 34 -2.54 -9.03 -9.26
N ARG A 35 -2.57 -9.64 -10.45
CA ARG A 35 -3.47 -9.20 -11.56
C ARG A 35 -4.94 -9.29 -11.18
N GLN A 36 -5.35 -10.34 -10.47
CA GLN A 36 -6.73 -10.56 -10.07
C GLN A 36 -7.19 -9.51 -9.05
N TYR A 37 -6.38 -9.26 -8.03
CA TYR A 37 -6.70 -8.28 -6.98
C TYR A 37 -6.67 -6.84 -7.52
N LEU A 38 -5.68 -6.47 -8.34
CA LEU A 38 -5.68 -5.17 -9.01
C LEU A 38 -6.91 -4.98 -9.90
N GLY A 39 -7.27 -5.99 -10.69
CA GLY A 39 -8.46 -5.93 -11.53
C GLY A 39 -9.76 -5.79 -10.73
N LEU A 40 -9.84 -6.44 -9.57
CA LEU A 40 -10.98 -6.29 -8.64
C LEU A 40 -11.02 -4.88 -8.02
N GLY A 41 -9.90 -4.39 -7.52
CA GLY A 41 -9.79 -3.06 -6.90
C GLY A 41 -10.13 -1.93 -7.87
N LEU A 42 -9.65 -2.01 -9.12
CA LEU A 42 -10.01 -1.05 -10.17
C LEU A 42 -11.51 -1.05 -10.46
N ARG A 43 -12.13 -2.23 -10.59
CA ARG A 43 -13.58 -2.33 -10.79
C ARG A 43 -14.35 -1.73 -9.61
N ALA A 44 -13.92 -2.00 -8.38
CA ALA A 44 -14.54 -1.43 -7.19
C ALA A 44 -14.41 0.10 -7.15
N ALA A 45 -13.23 0.64 -7.46
CA ALA A 45 -12.99 2.08 -7.53
C ALA A 45 -13.86 2.78 -8.59
N MET A 46 -14.07 2.15 -9.75
CA MET A 46 -14.92 2.67 -10.83
C MET A 46 -16.42 2.58 -10.52
N GLY A 47 -16.84 1.71 -9.60
CA GLY A 47 -18.25 1.59 -9.19
C GLY A 47 -18.71 2.63 -8.17
N GLY A 48 -17.78 3.45 -7.65
CA GLY A 48 -18.09 4.50 -6.68
C GLY A 48 -18.91 5.65 -7.27
N ARG A 49 -19.57 6.43 -6.40
CA ARG A 49 -20.34 7.64 -6.77
C ARG A 49 -19.46 8.89 -6.97
N ASN A 50 -18.15 8.71 -7.10
CA ASN A 50 -17.22 9.83 -7.20
C ASN A 50 -17.25 10.37 -8.64
N GLU A 51 -17.64 11.64 -8.81
CA GLU A 51 -17.44 12.34 -10.08
C GLU A 51 -15.94 12.56 -10.29
N ILE A 52 -15.34 11.81 -11.21
CA ILE A 52 -13.93 11.99 -11.59
C ILE A 52 -13.88 12.76 -12.91
N LYS A 53 -13.51 14.04 -12.86
CA LYS A 53 -13.23 14.84 -14.07
C LYS A 53 -11.73 14.94 -14.27
N ALA A 54 -11.29 14.66 -15.49
CA ALA A 54 -9.88 14.83 -15.87
C ALA A 54 -9.47 16.29 -15.65
N GLY A 55 -8.39 16.52 -14.90
CA GLY A 55 -7.88 17.86 -14.59
C GLY A 55 -8.38 18.49 -13.28
N ASP A 56 -9.25 17.82 -12.53
CA ASP A 56 -9.72 18.35 -11.24
C ASP A 56 -8.72 18.19 -10.10
N THR A 57 -7.65 17.41 -10.28
CA THR A 57 -6.57 17.28 -9.30
C THR A 57 -5.95 18.65 -9.01
N LYS A 58 -6.11 19.14 -7.78
CA LYS A 58 -5.47 20.37 -7.30
C LYS A 58 -4.21 20.01 -6.54
N PHE A 59 -3.05 20.36 -7.08
CA PHE A 59 -1.77 20.18 -6.42
C PHE A 59 -1.46 21.37 -5.49
N GLY A 60 -0.67 21.11 -4.44
CA GLY A 60 -0.09 22.17 -3.60
C GLY A 60 1.11 22.86 -4.28
N VAL A 61 1.86 23.65 -3.50
CA VAL A 61 3.07 24.34 -3.99
C VAL A 61 4.21 23.35 -4.20
N PHE A 62 4.79 23.34 -5.39
CA PHE A 62 6.04 22.62 -5.65
C PHE A 62 7.23 23.46 -5.17
N ARG A 63 8.07 22.90 -4.29
CA ARG A 63 9.36 23.48 -3.92
C ARG A 63 10.40 23.06 -4.97
N MET A 64 10.87 24.04 -5.73
CA MET A 64 11.94 23.89 -6.72
C MET A 64 13.32 24.06 -6.07
#